data_AF-A0A179D4I4-F1
#
_entry.id   AF-A0A179D4I4-F1
#
_cell.length_a   1.000
_cell.length_b   1.000
_cell.length_c   1.000
_cell.angle_alpha   90.00
_cell.angle_beta   90.00
_cell.angle_gamma   90.00
#
_symmetry.space_group_name_H-M   'P 1'
#
loop_
_entity.id
_entity.type
_entity.pdbx_description
1 polymer ?
#
loop_
_entity_poly.entity_id
_entity_poly.type
_entity_poly.pdbx_seq_one_letter_code
_entity_poly.pdbx_strand_id
1 'polypeptide(L)'
;MKRPPRILKTLLSIRELREERARERLGLALSALKNATRDLEQISELQESLFSELSGRELSGKDLFLYGQGLEATFYERRRAEEKCQARKEEVENLRKELEKAHREKRVVERLYERLRRKYRHEEERNFFKEMDDLALMRGGRS
;
A
#
# COMPACT_ATOMS: atom_id res chain seq x y z
N MET A 1 -22.20 26.76 -20.05
CA MET A 1 -21.17 26.42 -19.04
C MET A 1 -20.00 25.71 -19.71
N LYS A 2 -18.79 25.83 -19.16
CA LYS A 2 -17.58 25.21 -19.74
C LYS A 2 -17.52 23.73 -19.33
N ARG A 3 -17.06 22.86 -20.25
CA ARG A 3 -16.79 21.43 -20.01
C ARG A 3 -16.02 21.20 -18.70
N PRO A 4 -16.16 20.04 -18.04
CA PRO A 4 -15.33 19.69 -16.89
C PRO A 4 -13.86 19.95 -17.22
N PRO A 5 -13.13 20.72 -16.38
CA PRO A 5 -11.80 21.17 -16.72
C PRO A 5 -10.87 19.97 -16.82
N ARG A 6 -10.10 19.91 -17.91
CA ARG A 6 -9.07 18.88 -18.14
C ARG A 6 -8.14 18.73 -16.93
N ILE A 7 -7.92 19.83 -16.20
CA ILE A 7 -7.13 19.89 -14.96
C ILE A 7 -7.62 18.88 -13.91
N LEU A 8 -8.93 18.72 -13.70
CA LEU A 8 -9.45 17.75 -12.72
C LEU A 8 -9.23 16.31 -13.18
N LYS A 9 -9.36 16.04 -14.48
CA LYS A 9 -9.07 14.71 -15.06
C LYS A 9 -7.58 14.38 -14.90
N THR A 10 -6.70 15.34 -15.20
CA THR A 10 -5.25 15.20 -14.99
C THR A 10 -4.91 14.98 -13.52
N LEU A 11 -5.52 15.77 -12.62
CA LEU A 11 -5.32 15.63 -11.18
C LEU A 11 -5.76 14.26 -10.67
N LEU A 12 -6.91 13.75 -11.14
CA LEU A 12 -7.40 12.42 -10.79
C LEU A 12 -6.39 11.34 -11.21
N SER A 13 -5.92 11.38 -12.46
CA SER A 13 -4.91 10.47 -12.97
C SER A 13 -3.59 10.51 -12.17
N ILE A 14 -3.14 11.70 -11.76
CA ILE A 14 -1.97 11.84 -10.88
C ILE A 14 -2.22 11.18 -9.51
N ARG A 15 -3.43 11.31 -8.94
CA ARG A 15 -3.76 10.71 -7.64
C ARG A 15 -3.91 9.19 -7.72
N GLU A 16 -4.47 8.68 -8.81
CA GLU A 16 -4.50 7.24 -9.11
C GLU A 16 -3.09 6.66 -9.15
N LEU A 17 -2.19 7.27 -9.93
CA LEU A 17 -0.80 6.84 -10.02
C LEU A 17 -0.08 6.88 -8.66
N ARG A 18 -0.35 7.88 -7.83
CA ARG A 18 0.23 7.96 -6.47
C ARG A 18 -0.28 6.85 -5.56
N GLU A 19 -1.57 6.53 -5.65
CA GLU A 19 -2.15 5.41 -4.90
C GLU A 19 -1.55 4.07 -5.35
N GLU A 20 -1.41 3.85 -6.66
CA GLU A 20 -0.80 2.63 -7.21
C GLU A 20 0.64 2.47 -6.74
N ARG A 21 1.46 3.51 -6.83
CA ARG A 21 2.85 3.49 -6.32
C ARG A 21 2.92 3.21 -4.83
N ALA A 22 1.99 3.76 -4.03
CA ALA A 22 1.92 3.48 -2.60
C ALA A 22 1.56 2.00 -2.32
N ARG A 23 0.65 1.41 -3.11
CA ARG A 23 0.32 -0.02 -3.02
C ARG A 23 1.51 -0.90 -3.39
N GLU A 24 2.22 -0.58 -4.47
CA GLU A 24 3.40 -1.33 -4.90
C GLU A 24 4.49 -1.33 -3.81
N ARG A 25 4.80 -0.15 -3.26
CA ARG A 25 5.75 -0.01 -2.15
C ARG A 25 5.34 -0.82 -0.93
N LEU A 26 4.07 -0.76 -0.54
CA LEU A 26 3.54 -1.57 0.56
C LEU A 26 3.68 -3.06 0.27
N GLY A 27 3.40 -3.50 -0.96
CA GLY A 27 3.57 -4.89 -1.38
C GLY A 27 5.01 -5.38 -1.26
N LEU A 28 5.98 -4.56 -1.71
CA LEU A 28 7.41 -4.86 -1.55
C LEU A 28 7.82 -4.93 -0.09
N ALA A 29 7.37 -4.00 0.75
CA ALA A 29 7.69 -3.99 2.18
C ALA A 29 7.08 -5.20 2.92
N LEU A 30 5.86 -5.63 2.57
CA LEU A 30 5.25 -6.83 3.13
C LEU A 30 6.02 -8.10 2.75
N SER A 31 6.51 -8.18 1.50
CA SER A 31 7.37 -9.27 1.06
C SER A 31 8.70 -9.28 1.83
N ALA A 32 9.32 -8.11 2.00
CA ALA A 32 10.55 -7.96 2.77
C ALA A 32 10.37 -8.34 4.25
N LEU A 33 9.24 -7.95 4.87
CA LEU A 33 8.89 -8.36 6.22
C LEU A 33 8.71 -9.88 6.33
N LYS A 34 7.99 -10.49 5.39
CA LYS A 34 7.80 -11.95 5.33
C LYS A 34 9.12 -12.71 5.21
N ASN A 35 10.07 -12.18 4.44
CA ASN A 35 11.39 -12.79 4.34
C ASN A 35 12.17 -12.63 5.65
N ALA A 36 12.14 -11.45 6.27
CA ALA A 36 12.78 -11.24 7.57
C ALA A 36 12.22 -12.15 8.67
N THR A 37 10.90 -12.39 8.71
CA THR A 37 10.30 -13.31 9.68
C THR A 37 10.72 -14.75 9.43
N ARG A 38 10.83 -15.17 8.16
CA ARG A 38 11.36 -16.49 7.80
C ARG A 38 12.83 -16.66 8.22
N ASP A 39 13.66 -15.64 7.99
CA ASP A 39 15.06 -15.66 8.44
C ASP A 39 15.13 -15.88 9.98
N LEU A 40 14.27 -15.19 10.73
CA LEU A 40 14.20 -15.31 12.19
C LEU A 40 13.69 -16.68 12.65
N GLU A 41 12.68 -17.24 11.97
CA GLU A 41 12.18 -18.59 12.22
C GLU A 41 13.29 -19.62 12.01
N GLN A 42 14.03 -19.54 10.90
CA GLN A 42 15.15 -20.44 10.62
C GLN A 42 16.26 -20.36 11.67
N ILE A 43 16.62 -19.15 12.13
CA ILE A 43 17.60 -18.99 13.21
C ILE A 43 17.08 -19.62 14.50
N SER A 44 15.79 -19.47 14.80
CA SER A 44 15.19 -20.05 16.01
C SER A 44 15.18 -21.57 15.96
N GLU A 45 14.81 -22.17 14.82
CA GLU A 45 14.87 -23.61 14.59
C GLU A 45 16.30 -24.16 14.73
N LEU A 46 17.30 -23.44 14.19
CA LEU A 46 18.71 -23.80 14.35
C LEU A 46 19.17 -23.74 15.81
N GLN A 47 18.72 -22.75 16.57
CA GLN A 47 19.02 -22.68 18.00
C GLN A 47 18.41 -23.86 18.74
N GLU A 48 17.14 -24.17 18.50
CA GLU A 48 16.45 -25.30 19.11
C GLU A 48 17.13 -26.63 18.76
N SER A 49 17.53 -26.82 17.51
CA SER A 49 18.26 -28.04 17.10
C SER A 49 19.60 -28.15 17.84
N LEU A 50 20.39 -27.07 17.90
CA LEU A 50 21.67 -27.05 18.62
C LEU A 50 21.48 -27.37 20.12
N PHE A 51 20.47 -26.80 20.77
CA PHE A 51 20.17 -27.09 22.17
C PHE A 51 19.70 -28.54 22.37
N SER A 52 18.89 -29.07 21.45
CA SER A 52 18.43 -30.46 21.52
C SER A 52 19.58 -31.46 21.38
N GLU A 53 20.54 -31.20 20.49
CA GLU A 53 21.74 -32.02 20.31
C GLU A 53 22.68 -32.00 21.52
N LEU A 54 22.66 -30.91 22.29
CA LEU A 54 23.42 -30.77 23.53
C LEU A 54 22.77 -31.49 24.71
N SER A 55 21.44 -31.69 24.67
CA SER A 55 20.72 -32.33 25.76
C SER A 55 21.12 -33.80 25.91
N GLY A 56 21.58 -34.19 27.10
CA GLY A 56 21.93 -35.57 27.42
C GLY A 56 23.30 -36.06 26.92
N ARG A 57 24.17 -35.18 26.40
CA ARG A 57 25.56 -35.51 26.05
C ARG A 57 26.53 -35.12 27.16
N GLU A 58 27.48 -36.01 27.47
CA GLU A 58 28.68 -35.65 28.22
C GLU A 58 29.65 -34.93 27.28
N LEU A 59 29.96 -33.67 27.60
CA LEU A 59 30.80 -32.81 26.77
C LEU A 59 32.16 -32.62 27.43
N SER A 60 33.24 -32.68 26.64
CA SER A 60 34.54 -32.26 27.14
C SER A 60 34.56 -30.74 27.37
N GLY A 61 35.47 -30.25 28.21
CA GLY A 61 35.62 -28.79 28.43
C GLY A 61 35.95 -28.01 27.15
N LYS A 62 36.63 -28.63 26.17
CA LYS A 62 36.88 -28.02 24.84
C LYS A 62 35.60 -27.94 24.01
N ASP A 63 34.76 -28.96 24.06
CA ASP A 63 33.50 -28.97 23.33
C ASP A 63 32.55 -27.92 23.90
N LEU A 64 32.44 -27.84 25.23
CA LEU A 64 31.68 -26.81 25.94
C LEU A 64 32.09 -25.38 25.53
N PHE A 65 33.41 -25.13 25.41
CA PHE A 65 33.92 -23.84 24.97
C PHE A 65 33.52 -23.51 23.52
N LEU A 66 33.67 -24.46 22.60
CA LEU A 66 33.30 -24.29 21.19
C LEU A 66 31.78 -24.09 21.01
N TYR A 67 30.97 -24.85 21.75
CA TYR A 67 29.51 -24.68 21.75
C TYR A 67 29.09 -23.35 22.36
N GLY A 68 29.76 -22.89 23.43
CA GLY A 68 29.50 -21.57 24.02
C GLY A 68 29.70 -20.43 23.02
N GLN A 69 30.81 -20.46 22.27
CA GLN A 69 31.07 -19.47 21.21
C GLN A 69 30.04 -19.56 20.07
N GLY A 70 29.67 -20.78 19.67
CA GLY A 70 28.64 -21.00 18.64
C GLY A 70 27.27 -20.45 19.08
N LEU A 71 26.87 -20.71 20.32
CA LEU A 71 25.62 -20.20 20.89
C LEU A 71 25.62 -18.68 20.97
N GLU A 72 26.68 -18.05 21.46
CA GLU A 72 26.80 -16.59 21.46
C GLU A 72 26.62 -15.99 20.06
N ALA A 73 27.24 -16.59 19.04
CA ALA A 73 27.08 -16.16 17.66
C ALA A 73 25.62 -16.28 17.19
N THR A 74 24.93 -17.38 17.51
CA THR A 74 23.51 -17.53 17.15
C THR A 74 22.60 -16.53 17.86
N PHE A 75 22.86 -16.22 19.14
CA PHE A 75 22.10 -15.22 19.88
C PHE A 75 22.29 -13.82 19.29
N TYR A 76 23.52 -13.49 18.87
CA TYR A 76 23.80 -12.25 18.17
C TYR A 76 23.03 -12.14 16.86
N GLU A 77 23.06 -13.18 16.02
CA GLU A 77 22.33 -13.21 14.75
C GLU A 77 20.81 -13.15 14.95
N ARG A 78 20.28 -13.84 15.96
CA ARG A 78 18.86 -13.75 16.33
C ARG A 78 18.46 -12.34 16.69
N ARG A 79 19.22 -11.68 17.57
CA ARG A 79 18.94 -10.29 17.96
C ARG A 79 18.94 -9.36 16.75
N ARG A 80 19.91 -9.52 15.85
CA ARG A 80 19.99 -8.76 14.60
C ARG A 80 18.78 -9.02 13.69
N ALA A 81 18.31 -10.26 13.61
CA ALA A 81 17.11 -10.63 12.84
C ALA A 81 15.83 -10.06 13.47
N GLU A 82 15.72 -10.02 14.80
CA GLU A 82 14.63 -9.39 15.53
C GLU A 82 14.60 -7.88 15.29
N GLU A 83 15.74 -7.20 15.38
CA GLU A 83 15.87 -5.76 15.07
C GLU A 83 15.49 -5.47 13.61
N LYS A 84 15.93 -6.31 12.66
CA LYS A 84 15.53 -6.24 11.25
C LYS A 84 14.03 -6.40 11.08
N CYS A 85 13.41 -7.38 11.75
CA CYS A 85 11.95 -7.58 11.72
C CYS A 85 11.20 -6.37 12.25
N GLN A 86 11.66 -5.80 13.36
CA GLN A 86 11.05 -4.63 13.97
C GLN A 86 11.10 -3.42 13.03
N ALA A 87 12.26 -3.15 12.43
CA ALA A 87 12.40 -2.07 11.45
C ALA A 87 11.47 -2.26 10.24
N ARG A 88 11.32 -3.50 9.75
CA ARG A 88 10.40 -3.81 8.64
C ARG A 88 8.93 -3.66 9.02
N LYS A 89 8.55 -3.97 10.27
CA LYS A 89 7.19 -3.74 10.77
C LYS A 89 6.86 -2.25 10.78
N GLU A 90 7.77 -1.43 11.30
CA GLU A 90 7.62 0.04 11.33
C GLU A 90 7.53 0.64 9.92
N GLU A 91 8.35 0.15 8.98
CA GLU A 91 8.27 0.53 7.58
C GLU A 91 6.90 0.21 6.96
N VAL A 92 6.38 -1.00 7.20
CA VAL A 92 5.05 -1.42 6.73
C VAL A 92 3.95 -0.53 7.31
N GLU A 93 4.01 -0.19 8.59
CA GLU A 93 3.02 0.70 9.22
C GLU A 93 3.04 2.11 8.63
N ASN A 94 4.23 2.66 8.37
CA ASN A 94 4.36 3.96 7.72
C ASN A 94 3.80 3.93 6.30
N LEU A 95 4.11 2.91 5.51
CA LEU A 95 3.59 2.74 4.16
C LEU A 95 2.07 2.51 4.13
N ARG A 96 1.50 1.84 5.14
CA ARG A 96 0.03 1.74 5.29
C ARG A 96 -0.62 3.11 5.47
N LYS A 97 -0.04 3.96 6.33
CA LYS A 97 -0.52 5.34 6.53
C LYS A 97 -0.40 6.17 5.26
N GLU A 98 0.70 6.02 4.51
CA GLU A 98 0.88 6.69 3.21
C GLU A 98 -0.17 6.25 2.19
N LEU A 99 -0.44 4.95 2.07
CA LEU A 99 -1.46 4.41 1.19
C LEU A 99 -2.85 4.93 1.57
N GLU A 100 -3.17 4.94 2.85
CA GLU A 100 -4.46 5.46 3.33
C GLU A 100 -4.62 6.95 2.97
N LYS A 101 -3.57 7.75 3.16
CA LYS A 101 -3.56 9.16 2.75
C LYS A 101 -3.77 9.31 1.25
N ALA A 102 -3.04 8.56 0.43
CA ALA A 102 -3.18 8.60 -1.03
C ALA A 102 -4.61 8.22 -1.47
N HIS A 103 -5.19 7.20 -0.84
CA HIS A 103 -6.57 6.77 -1.10
C HIS A 103 -7.59 7.86 -0.76
N ARG A 104 -7.45 8.50 0.42
CA ARG A 104 -8.31 9.61 0.83
C ARG A 104 -8.23 10.78 -0.14
N GLU A 105 -7.02 11.17 -0.53
CA GLU A 105 -6.80 12.27 -1.49
C GLU A 105 -7.42 11.98 -2.86
N LYS A 106 -7.27 10.76 -3.38
CA LYS A 106 -7.91 10.33 -4.62
C LYS A 106 -9.43 10.43 -4.53
N ARG A 107 -10.05 9.89 -3.47
CA ARG A 107 -11.51 9.93 -3.29
C ARG A 107 -12.06 11.35 -3.28
N VAL A 108 -11.32 12.32 -2.73
CA VAL A 108 -11.74 13.73 -2.76
C VAL A 108 -11.83 14.24 -4.20
N VAL A 109 -10.81 13.98 -5.02
CA VAL A 109 -10.76 14.43 -6.42
C VAL A 109 -11.82 13.71 -7.26
N GLU A 110 -12.02 12.41 -7.05
CA GLU A 110 -13.08 11.62 -7.70
C GLU A 110 -14.46 12.26 -7.47
N ARG A 111 -14.81 12.53 -6.21
CA ARG A 111 -16.09 13.15 -5.85
C ARG A 111 -16.27 14.52 -6.49
N LEU A 112 -15.21 15.33 -6.53
CA LEU A 112 -15.25 16.64 -7.18
C LEU A 112 -15.48 16.52 -8.68
N TYR A 113 -14.76 15.60 -9.33
CA TYR A 113 -14.89 15.32 -10.76
C TYR A 113 -16.30 14.83 -11.10
N GLU A 114 -16.84 13.87 -10.33
CA GLU A 114 -18.19 13.34 -10.52
C GLU A 114 -19.26 14.43 -10.34
N ARG A 115 -19.15 15.23 -9.28
CA ARG A 115 -20.11 16.31 -9.02
C ARG A 115 -20.16 17.29 -10.18
N LEU A 116 -18.99 17.68 -10.70
CA LEU A 116 -18.91 18.62 -11.80
C LEU A 116 -19.42 18.00 -13.11
N ARG A 117 -19.09 16.73 -13.37
CA ARG A 117 -19.60 15.98 -14.53
C ARG A 117 -21.13 15.85 -14.50
N ARG A 118 -21.73 15.66 -13.32
CA ARG A 118 -23.20 15.63 -13.18
C ARG A 118 -23.83 16.99 -13.46
N LYS A 119 -23.28 18.07 -12.89
CA LYS A 119 -23.75 19.44 -13.16
C LYS A 119 -23.70 19.79 -14.65
N TYR A 120 -22.58 19.49 -15.30
CA TYR A 120 -22.40 19.76 -16.71
C TYR A 120 -23.41 19.00 -17.59
N ARG A 121 -23.62 17.71 -17.33
CA ARG A 121 -24.63 16.91 -18.05
C ARG A 121 -26.04 17.46 -17.90
N HIS A 122 -26.41 17.85 -16.68
CA HIS A 122 -27.73 18.41 -16.42
C HIS A 122 -27.97 19.74 -17.16
N GLU A 123 -26.93 20.55 -17.33
CA GLU A 123 -27.02 21.77 -18.12
C GLU A 123 -27.06 21.51 -19.63
N GLU A 124 -26.31 20.52 -20.12
CA GLU A 124 -26.42 20.07 -21.51
C GLU A 124 -27.84 19.60 -21.82
N GLU A 125 -28.44 18.77 -20.96
CA GLU A 125 -29.82 18.33 -21.06
C GLU A 125 -30.79 19.52 -21.09
N ARG A 126 -30.63 20.46 -20.14
CA ARG A 126 -31.50 21.65 -20.07
C ARG A 126 -31.41 22.53 -21.33
N ASN A 127 -30.20 22.71 -21.88
CA ASN A 127 -30.02 23.49 -23.10
C ASN A 127 -30.60 22.76 -24.31
N PHE A 128 -30.42 21.44 -24.39
CA PHE A 128 -31.01 20.61 -25.45
C PHE A 128 -32.54 20.71 -25.47
N PHE A 129 -33.20 20.63 -24.31
CA PHE A 129 -34.67 20.79 -24.24
C PHE A 129 -35.12 22.20 -24.64
N LYS A 130 -34.40 23.24 -24.24
CA LYS A 130 -34.70 24.61 -24.68
C LYS A 130 -34.59 24.78 -26.20
N GLU A 131 -33.51 24.27 -26.79
CA GLU A 131 -33.32 24.31 -28.25
C GLU A 131 -34.44 23.56 -28.98
N MET A 132 -34.89 22.44 -28.43
CA MET A 132 -36.04 21.69 -28.96
C MET A 132 -37.36 22.45 -28.87
N ASP A 133 -37.64 23.09 -27.74
CA ASP A 133 -38.84 23.92 -27.54
C ASP A 133 -38.83 25.12 -28.51
N ASP A 134 -37.70 25.80 -28.65
CA ASP A 134 -37.54 26.94 -29.58
C ASP A 134 -37.77 26.50 -31.04
N LEU A 135 -37.24 25.34 -31.44
CA LEU A 135 -37.47 24.75 -32.76
C LEU A 135 -38.95 24.38 -32.99
N ALA A 136 -39.61 23.84 -31.97
CA ALA A 136 -41.03 23.49 -32.05
C ALA A 136 -41.90 24.74 -32.22
N LEU A 137 -41.62 25.81 -31.48
CA LEU A 137 -42.30 27.10 -31.60
C LEU A 137 -42.07 27.74 -32.98
N MET A 138 -40.84 27.71 -33.50
CA MET A 138 -40.54 28.23 -34.84
C MET A 138 -41.24 27.45 -35.96
N ARG A 139 -41.48 26.14 -35.77
CA ARG A 139 -42.21 25.31 -36.72
C ARG A 139 -43.73 25.53 -36.63
N GLY A 140 -44.27 25.72 -35.43
CA GLY A 140 -45.69 26.01 -35.19
C GLY A 140 -46.12 27.42 -35.61
N GLY A 141 -45.25 28.43 -35.49
CA GLY A 141 -45.53 29.81 -35.91
C GLY A 141 -45.43 30.07 -37.42
N ARG A 142 -45.15 29.04 -38.23
CA ARG A 142 -45.14 29.09 -39.71
C ARG A 142 -46.36 28.42 -40.34
N SER A 143 -47.36 28.03 -39.54
CA SER A 143 -48.65 27.50 -39.98
C SER A 143 -49.73 28.57 -39.93
#